data_AF-A0A2V5WL34-F1
#
_entry.id   AF-A0A2V5WL34-F1
#
_cell.length_a   1.000
_cell.length_b   1.000
_cell.length_c   1.000
_cell.angle_alpha   90.00
_cell.angle_beta   90.00
_cell.angle_gamma   90.00
#
_symmetry.space_group_name_H-M   'P 1'
#
loop_
_entity.id
_entity.type
_entity.pdbx_description
1 polymer ?
#
loop_
_entity_poly.entity_id
_entity_poly.type
_entity_poly.pdbx_seq_one_letter_code
_entity_poly.pdbx_strand_id
1 'polypeptide(L)'
;MVPTLLGFQGRALVIDPDVFAIDDVYELLSRDMRGKAILCRERVLQGRRLYSSAVMLLDCSKLTHWQWEREIDDIFRGRLKMGPWLHLLDESPERIGLFEEEWNHFDTLTEKTKLLHNTEIPTQPWKTGLPLVYHEYAPRGPVWLKALKRVARRIVSAIGDRTVRYQTHPDPRQEQLFFALLRECVEQGSITTRFLRKAIRKNYLRKDAIDLLAKGKS
;
A
#
# COMPACT_ATOMS: atom_id res chain seq x y z
N MET A 1 -3.94 -9.25 15.33
CA MET A 1 -4.14 -8.97 13.89
C MET A 1 -5.63 -8.73 13.70
N VAL A 2 -6.10 -8.39 12.50
CA VAL A 2 -7.54 -8.12 12.29
C VAL A 2 -8.45 -9.26 12.80
N PRO A 3 -8.16 -10.56 12.54
CA PRO A 3 -8.97 -11.65 13.12
C PRO A 3 -9.01 -11.64 14.65
N THR A 4 -7.87 -11.40 15.32
CA THR A 4 -7.79 -11.30 16.79
C THR A 4 -8.65 -10.16 17.33
N LEU A 5 -8.63 -8.99 16.66
CA LEU A 5 -9.41 -7.81 17.07
C LEU A 5 -10.92 -8.05 16.98
N LEU A 6 -11.34 -8.93 16.06
CA LEU A 6 -12.74 -9.35 15.91
C LEU A 6 -13.08 -10.61 16.72
N GLY A 7 -12.21 -11.06 17.62
CA GLY A 7 -12.43 -12.27 18.42
C GLY A 7 -12.55 -13.54 17.57
N PHE A 8 -11.92 -13.57 16.39
CA PHE A 8 -12.01 -14.64 15.40
C PHE A 8 -13.44 -14.88 14.89
N GLN A 9 -14.23 -13.82 14.75
CA GLN A 9 -15.61 -13.90 14.26
C GLN A 9 -15.82 -13.04 13.02
N GLY A 10 -16.77 -13.47 12.18
CA GLY A 10 -17.21 -12.74 11.00
C GLY A 10 -16.13 -12.61 9.92
N ARG A 11 -16.25 -11.54 9.14
CA ARG A 11 -15.35 -11.22 8.03
C ARG A 11 -14.72 -9.86 8.21
N ALA A 12 -13.55 -9.68 7.61
CA ALA A 12 -12.90 -8.38 7.55
C ALA A 12 -12.33 -8.12 6.17
N LEU A 13 -12.42 -6.87 5.73
CA LEU A 13 -11.69 -6.38 4.57
C LEU A 13 -10.49 -5.59 5.06
N VAL A 14 -9.30 -6.04 4.69
CA VAL A 14 -8.02 -5.36 4.97
C VAL A 14 -7.60 -4.61 3.73
N ILE A 15 -7.22 -3.35 3.88
CA ILE A 15 -6.82 -2.44 2.82
C ILE A 15 -5.58 -1.67 3.29
N ASP A 16 -4.51 -1.68 2.50
CA ASP A 16 -3.30 -0.89 2.76
C ASP A 16 -3.57 0.62 2.62
N PRO A 17 -2.81 1.47 3.32
CA PRO A 17 -3.08 2.91 3.39
C PRO A 17 -2.85 3.68 2.07
N ASP A 18 -2.19 3.06 1.10
CA ASP A 18 -1.98 3.57 -0.27
C ASP A 18 -2.89 2.89 -1.31
N VAL A 19 -3.98 2.27 -0.83
CA VAL A 19 -5.09 1.79 -1.65
C VAL A 19 -6.30 2.71 -1.47
N PHE A 20 -6.87 3.17 -2.57
CA PHE A 20 -8.00 4.09 -2.62
C PHE A 20 -9.24 3.39 -3.15
N ALA A 21 -10.32 3.44 -2.39
CA ALA A 21 -11.62 2.95 -2.84
C ALA A 21 -12.27 3.93 -3.80
N ILE A 22 -12.63 3.43 -4.98
CA ILE A 22 -13.33 4.15 -6.05
C ILE A 22 -14.79 3.74 -6.12
N ASP A 23 -15.10 2.51 -5.67
CA ASP A 23 -16.43 1.90 -5.71
C ASP A 23 -16.79 1.30 -4.34
N ASP A 24 -18.03 0.84 -4.19
CA ASP A 24 -18.56 0.29 -2.94
C ASP A 24 -17.85 -1.01 -2.54
N VAL A 25 -17.02 -0.92 -1.51
CA VAL A 25 -16.29 -2.06 -0.96
C VAL A 25 -17.18 -3.11 -0.30
N TYR A 26 -18.45 -2.78 -0.03
CA TYR A 26 -19.40 -3.73 0.54
C TYR A 26 -19.60 -4.95 -0.38
N GLU A 27 -19.56 -4.77 -1.70
CA GLU A 27 -19.64 -5.89 -2.66
C GLU A 27 -18.49 -6.90 -2.48
N LEU A 28 -17.29 -6.44 -2.09
CA LEU A 28 -16.19 -7.33 -1.72
C LEU A 28 -16.39 -7.91 -0.33
N LEU A 29 -16.78 -7.10 0.66
CA LEU A 29 -17.00 -7.57 2.02
C LEU A 29 -18.07 -8.68 2.12
N SER A 30 -19.12 -8.57 1.31
CA SER A 30 -20.24 -9.53 1.27
C SER A 30 -19.99 -10.75 0.39
N ARG A 31 -18.84 -10.84 -0.29
CA ARG A 31 -18.57 -11.89 -1.28
C ARG A 31 -18.59 -13.29 -0.70
N ASP A 32 -19.07 -14.25 -1.49
CA ASP A 32 -18.87 -15.66 -1.16
C ASP A 32 -17.40 -16.05 -1.31
N MET A 33 -16.81 -16.50 -0.20
CA MET A 33 -15.41 -16.94 -0.15
C MET A 33 -15.24 -18.40 -0.57
N ARG A 34 -16.32 -19.13 -0.90
CA ARG A 34 -16.29 -20.52 -1.39
C ARG A 34 -15.44 -21.45 -0.51
N GLY A 35 -15.60 -21.31 0.81
CA GLY A 35 -14.84 -22.08 1.80
C GLY A 35 -13.42 -21.59 2.07
N LYS A 36 -12.87 -20.66 1.28
CA LYS A 36 -11.53 -20.07 1.49
C LYS A 36 -11.48 -19.25 2.78
N ALA A 37 -10.29 -19.15 3.36
CA ALA A 37 -10.02 -18.32 4.52
C ALA A 37 -9.60 -16.90 4.13
N ILE A 38 -8.97 -16.75 2.97
CA ILE A 38 -8.45 -15.47 2.45
C ILE A 38 -8.82 -15.38 0.97
N LEU A 39 -9.36 -14.25 0.53
CA LEU A 39 -9.33 -13.85 -0.88
C LEU A 39 -8.38 -12.66 -1.05
N CYS A 40 -7.53 -12.71 -2.07
CA CYS A 40 -6.58 -11.63 -2.38
C CYS A 40 -6.26 -11.59 -3.87
N ARG A 41 -5.37 -10.68 -4.28
CA ARG A 41 -4.81 -10.63 -5.64
C ARG A 41 -3.39 -11.22 -5.65
N GLU A 42 -3.00 -11.83 -6.77
CA GLU A 42 -1.59 -12.08 -7.07
C GLU A 42 -0.92 -10.88 -7.74
N ARG A 43 0.37 -10.73 -7.49
CA ARG A 43 1.26 -9.80 -8.18
C ARG A 43 2.50 -10.53 -8.68
N VAL A 44 2.98 -10.14 -9.86
CA VAL A 44 4.25 -10.61 -10.38
C VAL A 44 5.39 -9.76 -9.82
N LEU A 45 6.27 -10.37 -9.04
CA LEU A 45 7.48 -9.77 -8.51
C LEU A 45 8.69 -10.60 -8.91
N GLN A 46 9.64 -10.00 -9.63
CA GLN A 46 10.87 -10.67 -10.08
C GLN A 46 10.59 -11.99 -10.84
N GLY A 47 9.56 -12.01 -11.68
CA GLY A 47 9.17 -13.19 -12.47
C GLY A 47 8.39 -14.25 -11.68
N ARG A 48 8.09 -14.03 -10.40
CA ARG A 48 7.30 -14.94 -9.56
C ARG A 48 5.93 -14.35 -9.27
N ARG A 49 4.89 -15.17 -9.34
CA ARG A 49 3.55 -14.82 -8.84
C ARG A 49 3.55 -15.02 -7.33
N LEU A 50 3.18 -13.98 -6.60
CA LEU A 50 3.08 -13.97 -5.14
C LEU A 50 1.75 -13.33 -4.75
N TYR A 51 1.16 -13.78 -3.65
CA TYR A 51 -0.03 -13.15 -3.10
C TYR A 51 0.31 -11.75 -2.57
N SER A 52 -0.66 -10.84 -2.68
CA SER A 52 -0.59 -9.49 -2.15
C SER A 52 -1.46 -9.39 -0.91
N SER A 53 -0.85 -9.03 0.22
CA SER A 53 -1.55 -8.74 1.48
C SER A 53 -2.14 -7.33 1.55
N ALA A 54 -1.97 -6.52 0.51
CA ALA A 54 -2.42 -5.12 0.49
C ALA A 54 -3.93 -4.95 0.41
N VAL A 55 -4.62 -5.92 -0.20
CA VAL A 55 -6.07 -6.03 -0.11
C VAL A 55 -6.43 -7.48 0.13
N MET A 56 -7.11 -7.76 1.23
CA MET A 56 -7.53 -9.11 1.60
C MET A 56 -8.94 -9.12 2.17
N LEU A 57 -9.78 -10.01 1.67
CA LEU A 57 -11.01 -10.41 2.37
C LEU A 57 -10.69 -11.62 3.24
N LEU A 58 -10.99 -11.51 4.53
CA LEU A 58 -10.67 -12.50 5.54
C LEU A 58 -11.93 -13.13 6.12
N ASP A 59 -11.95 -14.46 6.23
CA ASP A 59 -12.86 -15.21 7.09
C ASP A 59 -12.16 -15.39 8.44
N CYS A 60 -12.50 -14.54 9.40
CA CYS A 60 -11.78 -14.44 10.66
C CYS A 60 -11.90 -15.71 11.51
N SER A 61 -12.97 -16.48 11.32
CA SER A 61 -13.21 -17.75 12.02
C SER A 61 -12.24 -18.85 11.62
N LYS A 62 -11.68 -18.77 10.41
CA LYS A 62 -10.71 -19.74 9.89
C LYS A 62 -9.27 -19.36 10.19
N LEU A 63 -9.01 -18.15 10.67
CA LEU A 63 -7.67 -17.58 10.85
C LEU A 63 -7.28 -17.47 12.34
N THR A 64 -7.60 -18.50 13.12
CA THR A 64 -7.34 -18.54 14.57
C THR A 64 -5.85 -18.60 14.93
N HIS A 65 -5.00 -18.95 13.97
CA HIS A 65 -3.55 -18.95 14.11
C HIS A 65 -2.91 -17.57 13.91
N TRP A 66 -3.62 -16.59 13.35
CA TRP A 66 -3.12 -15.22 13.18
C TRP A 66 -3.16 -14.47 14.52
N GLN A 67 -2.00 -14.27 15.12
CA GLN A 67 -1.83 -13.74 16.47
C GLN A 67 -0.71 -12.70 16.46
N TRP A 68 -1.11 -11.43 16.40
CA TRP A 68 -0.19 -10.31 16.17
C TRP A 68 0.94 -10.23 17.19
N GLU A 69 0.61 -10.37 18.47
CA GLU A 69 1.59 -10.27 19.56
C GLU A 69 2.68 -11.33 19.41
N ARG A 70 2.31 -12.54 19.00
CA ARG A 70 3.24 -13.65 18.75
C ARG A 70 4.01 -13.44 17.45
N GLU A 71 3.33 -13.16 16.35
CA GLU A 71 3.95 -13.06 15.02
C GLU A 71 4.96 -11.90 14.96
N ILE A 72 4.65 -10.76 15.59
CA ILE A 72 5.58 -9.63 15.68
C ILE A 72 6.80 -9.98 16.52
N ASP A 73 6.63 -10.63 17.66
CA ASP A 73 7.77 -11.10 18.47
C ASP A 73 8.62 -12.11 17.69
N ASP A 74 7.99 -13.04 16.97
CA ASP A 74 8.69 -14.00 16.11
C ASP A 74 9.41 -13.33 14.92
N ILE A 75 8.89 -12.23 14.36
CA ILE A 75 9.57 -11.40 13.36
C ILE A 75 10.81 -10.74 13.96
N PHE A 76 10.68 -10.09 15.12
CA PHE A 76 11.81 -9.42 15.79
C PHE A 76 12.90 -10.41 16.24
N ARG A 77 12.50 -11.63 16.61
CA ARG A 77 13.41 -12.73 16.96
C ARG A 77 13.95 -13.50 15.73
N GLY A 78 13.52 -13.13 14.51
CA GLY A 78 13.95 -13.74 13.27
C GLY A 78 13.45 -15.17 13.04
N ARG A 79 12.47 -15.63 13.82
CA ARG A 79 11.81 -16.94 13.65
C ARG A 79 10.80 -16.91 12.52
N LEU A 80 10.16 -15.76 12.29
CA LEU A 80 9.26 -15.52 11.16
C LEU A 80 9.90 -14.53 10.19
N LYS A 81 9.85 -14.84 8.89
CA LYS A 81 10.43 -13.98 7.84
C LYS A 81 9.36 -13.07 7.27
N MET A 82 9.55 -11.76 7.41
CA MET A 82 8.59 -10.75 6.97
C MET A 82 8.20 -10.86 5.48
N GLY A 83 9.15 -11.12 4.57
CA GLY A 83 8.87 -11.24 3.14
C GLY A 83 7.88 -12.38 2.81
N PRO A 84 8.19 -13.64 3.15
CA PRO A 84 7.26 -14.76 3.04
C PRO A 84 5.91 -14.53 3.73
N TRP A 85 5.92 -13.97 4.95
CA TRP A 85 4.71 -13.67 5.71
C TRP A 85 3.80 -12.65 4.99
N LEU A 86 4.37 -11.54 4.48
CA LEU A 86 3.63 -10.55 3.69
C LEU A 86 3.07 -11.12 2.37
N HIS A 87 3.67 -12.18 1.84
CA HIS A 87 3.23 -12.86 0.63
C HIS A 87 2.39 -14.11 0.90
N LEU A 88 1.94 -14.31 2.15
CA LEU A 88 1.12 -15.44 2.58
C LEU A 88 1.73 -16.81 2.21
N LEU A 89 3.06 -16.91 2.18
CA LEU A 89 3.73 -18.15 1.73
C LEU A 89 3.68 -19.28 2.76
N ASP A 90 3.37 -18.95 4.01
CA ASP A 90 3.19 -19.93 5.10
C ASP A 90 1.73 -20.41 5.19
N GLU A 91 0.81 -19.84 4.40
CA GLU A 91 -0.57 -20.30 4.28
C GLU A 91 -0.69 -21.42 3.24
N SER A 92 -1.58 -22.38 3.50
CA SER A 92 -1.90 -23.41 2.51
C SER A 92 -2.62 -22.78 1.30
N PRO A 93 -2.16 -23.02 0.06
CA PRO A 93 -2.78 -22.45 -1.15
C PRO A 93 -4.26 -22.83 -1.30
N GLU A 94 -4.67 -23.99 -0.77
CA GLU A 94 -6.05 -24.46 -0.77
C GLU A 94 -6.97 -23.57 0.06
N ARG A 95 -6.42 -22.81 1.02
CA ARG A 95 -7.15 -21.85 1.86
C ARG A 95 -7.23 -20.46 1.26
N ILE A 96 -6.45 -20.18 0.21
CA ILE A 96 -6.43 -18.90 -0.50
C ILE A 96 -7.28 -19.02 -1.77
N GLY A 97 -8.12 -18.01 -2.00
CA GLY A 97 -8.78 -17.77 -3.28
C GLY A 97 -8.32 -16.44 -3.88
N LEU A 98 -8.60 -16.26 -5.17
CA LEU A 98 -8.29 -15.03 -5.88
C LEU A 98 -9.58 -14.29 -6.21
N PHE A 99 -9.53 -12.96 -6.10
CA PHE A 99 -10.52 -12.07 -6.69
C PHE A 99 -9.95 -11.37 -7.93
N GLU A 100 -10.83 -10.72 -8.66
CA GLU A 100 -10.56 -10.02 -9.91
C GLU A 100 -9.64 -8.81 -9.71
N GLU A 101 -8.93 -8.40 -10.76
CA GLU A 101 -7.87 -7.39 -10.62
C GLU A 101 -8.38 -6.00 -10.22
N GLU A 102 -9.63 -5.67 -10.52
CA GLU A 102 -10.26 -4.40 -10.12
C GLU A 102 -10.29 -4.18 -8.60
N TRP A 103 -10.24 -5.25 -7.81
CA TRP A 103 -10.28 -5.22 -6.35
C TRP A 103 -8.90 -5.01 -5.71
N ASN A 104 -7.84 -4.88 -6.50
CA ASN A 104 -6.52 -4.43 -6.04
C ASN A 104 -5.72 -4.01 -7.27
N HIS A 105 -6.16 -2.95 -7.96
CA HIS A 105 -5.64 -2.56 -9.26
C HIS A 105 -4.33 -1.78 -9.11
N PHE A 106 -3.24 -2.37 -9.62
CA PHE A 106 -1.89 -1.85 -9.43
C PHE A 106 -1.55 -0.72 -10.40
N ASP A 107 -1.33 0.49 -9.87
CA ASP A 107 -0.75 1.67 -10.55
C ASP A 107 -1.45 2.11 -11.86
N THR A 108 -2.61 1.56 -12.16
CA THR A 108 -3.34 1.77 -13.41
C THR A 108 -4.80 2.03 -13.06
N LEU A 109 -5.34 3.13 -13.56
CA LEU A 109 -6.72 3.55 -13.34
C LEU A 109 -7.54 3.32 -14.62
N THR A 110 -8.55 2.46 -14.52
CA THR A 110 -9.47 2.10 -15.60
C THR A 110 -10.92 2.26 -15.14
N GLU A 111 -11.87 2.25 -16.08
CA GLU A 111 -13.31 2.31 -15.76
C GLU A 111 -13.79 1.14 -14.89
N LYS A 112 -13.08 0.01 -14.89
CA LYS A 112 -13.41 -1.15 -14.06
C LYS A 112 -12.81 -1.08 -12.66
N THR A 113 -11.90 -0.14 -12.39
CA THR A 113 -11.13 -0.13 -11.14
C THR A 113 -12.03 0.17 -9.95
N LYS A 114 -12.00 -0.70 -8.93
CA LYS A 114 -12.77 -0.54 -7.68
C LYS A 114 -11.89 -0.14 -6.50
N LEU A 115 -10.70 -0.73 -6.41
CA LEU A 115 -9.66 -0.39 -5.43
C LEU A 115 -8.36 -0.11 -6.19
N LEU A 116 -7.94 1.16 -6.27
CA LEU A 116 -6.68 1.57 -6.89
C LEU A 116 -5.55 1.49 -5.87
N HIS A 117 -4.46 0.81 -6.21
CA HIS A 117 -3.30 0.64 -5.34
C HIS A 117 -2.06 1.31 -5.96
N ASN A 118 -1.59 2.38 -5.32
CA ASN A 118 -0.47 3.21 -5.77
C ASN A 118 0.88 2.70 -5.23
N THR A 119 1.42 1.68 -5.90
CA THR A 119 2.58 0.92 -5.42
C THR A 119 3.91 1.44 -5.96
N GLU A 120 3.88 2.19 -7.06
CA GLU A 120 5.08 2.79 -7.63
C GLU A 120 5.48 4.03 -6.81
N ILE A 121 6.32 3.78 -5.82
CA ILE A 121 6.78 4.76 -4.82
C ILE A 121 7.27 6.07 -5.47
N PRO A 122 8.14 6.08 -6.50
CA PRO A 122 8.64 7.31 -7.12
C PRO A 122 7.56 8.24 -7.67
N THR A 123 6.37 7.73 -7.98
CA THR A 123 5.29 8.47 -8.64
C THR A 123 4.03 8.62 -7.78
N GLN A 124 4.07 8.25 -6.48
CA GLN A 124 2.91 8.41 -5.59
C GLN A 124 2.39 9.86 -5.58
N PRO A 125 1.10 10.11 -5.96
CA PRO A 125 0.63 11.47 -6.25
C PRO A 125 0.74 12.48 -5.11
N TRP A 126 0.63 12.02 -3.86
CA TRP A 126 0.70 12.87 -2.68
C TRP A 126 2.13 13.28 -2.29
N LYS A 127 3.16 12.67 -2.87
CA LYS A 127 4.56 12.95 -2.54
C LYS A 127 5.33 13.72 -3.62
N THR A 128 4.75 13.99 -4.79
CA THR A 128 5.42 14.68 -5.91
C THR A 128 6.22 15.91 -5.47
N GLY A 129 7.46 16.02 -5.95
CA GLY A 129 8.39 17.12 -5.65
C GLY A 129 9.08 17.02 -4.29
N LEU A 130 8.67 16.14 -3.39
CA LEU A 130 9.39 15.88 -2.13
C LEU A 130 10.71 15.13 -2.39
N PRO A 131 11.70 15.22 -1.49
CA PRO A 131 12.89 14.37 -1.56
C PRO A 131 12.51 12.88 -1.48
N LEU A 132 12.99 12.08 -2.43
CA LEU A 132 12.76 10.64 -2.44
C LEU A 132 13.56 9.99 -1.31
N VAL A 133 12.88 9.29 -0.40
CA VAL A 133 13.54 8.60 0.71
C VAL A 133 13.95 7.21 0.23
N TYR A 134 15.24 7.02 -0.03
CA TYR A 134 15.79 5.80 -0.66
C TYR A 134 15.53 4.50 0.13
N HIS A 135 15.26 4.56 1.43
CA HIS A 135 14.88 3.36 2.21
C HIS A 135 13.57 2.71 1.71
N GLU A 136 12.75 3.44 0.98
CA GLU A 136 11.54 2.94 0.32
C GLU A 136 11.84 2.31 -1.07
N TYR A 137 13.03 2.56 -1.65
CA TYR A 137 13.37 2.15 -3.02
C TYR A 137 14.57 1.19 -3.06
N ALA A 138 14.31 -0.11 -3.25
CA ALA A 138 15.34 -1.06 -3.66
C ALA A 138 15.32 -1.17 -5.21
N PRO A 139 16.29 -0.56 -5.93
CA PRO A 139 16.30 -0.66 -7.39
C PRO A 139 16.43 -2.11 -7.85
N ARG A 140 15.52 -2.52 -8.75
CA ARG A 140 15.60 -3.80 -9.46
C ARG A 140 16.92 -3.85 -10.26
N GLY A 141 17.76 -4.86 -10.01
CA GLY A 141 19.02 -5.05 -10.74
C GLY A 141 19.87 -6.20 -10.18
N PRO A 142 20.81 -6.75 -10.97
CA PRO A 142 21.55 -7.96 -10.62
C PRO A 142 22.39 -7.82 -9.33
N VAL A 143 22.55 -8.94 -8.61
CA VAL A 143 23.13 -9.00 -7.25
C VAL A 143 24.55 -8.45 -7.17
N TRP A 144 25.35 -8.54 -8.24
CA TRP A 144 26.73 -8.03 -8.29
C TRP A 144 26.82 -6.50 -8.19
N LEU A 145 25.78 -5.77 -8.62
CA LEU A 145 25.67 -4.33 -8.39
C LEU A 145 25.42 -3.98 -6.91
N LYS A 146 25.01 -4.91 -6.04
CA LYS A 146 24.71 -4.63 -4.62
C LYS A 146 25.95 -4.27 -3.80
N ALA A 147 27.13 -4.78 -4.17
CA ALA A 147 28.40 -4.47 -3.51
C ALA A 147 28.90 -3.06 -3.88
N LEU A 148 28.88 -2.73 -5.18
CA LEU A 148 29.19 -1.39 -5.71
C LEU A 148 28.20 -0.34 -5.16
N LYS A 149 26.91 -0.67 -5.10
CA LYS A 149 25.84 0.14 -4.47
C LYS A 149 26.05 0.33 -2.97
N ARG A 150 26.81 -0.53 -2.26
CA ARG A 150 27.06 -0.42 -0.81
C ARG A 150 28.18 0.58 -0.52
N VAL A 151 29.19 0.62 -1.38
CA VAL A 151 30.27 1.60 -1.36
C VAL A 151 29.75 2.97 -1.83
N ALA A 152 28.99 3.01 -2.93
CA ALA A 152 28.29 4.22 -3.37
C ALA A 152 27.31 4.75 -2.30
N ARG A 153 26.59 3.86 -1.59
CA ARG A 153 25.74 4.24 -0.43
C ARG A 153 26.51 4.98 0.67
N ARG A 154 27.75 4.59 0.98
CA ARG A 154 28.56 5.26 2.01
C ARG A 154 29.13 6.60 1.54
N ILE A 155 29.48 6.70 0.25
CA ILE A 155 30.03 7.93 -0.34
C ILE A 155 28.92 8.97 -0.59
N VAL A 156 27.76 8.55 -1.11
CA VAL A 156 26.59 9.42 -1.36
C VAL A 156 25.84 9.76 -0.07
N SER A 157 25.87 8.89 0.95
CA SER A 157 25.35 9.26 2.27
C SER A 157 26.24 10.27 3.01
N ALA A 158 27.54 10.32 2.69
CA ALA A 158 28.47 11.30 3.26
C ALA A 158 28.49 12.62 2.46
N ILE A 159 28.20 12.56 1.15
CA ILE A 159 28.04 13.69 0.24
C ILE A 159 26.55 13.78 -0.06
N GLY A 160 25.77 14.37 0.87
CA GLY A 160 24.31 14.33 0.85
C GLY A 160 23.68 14.84 -0.45
N ASP A 161 23.48 13.94 -1.41
CA ASP A 161 22.86 14.31 -2.67
C ASP A 161 21.34 14.27 -2.53
N ARG A 162 20.80 15.47 -2.33
CA ARG A 162 19.39 15.84 -2.19
C ARG A 162 18.63 15.82 -3.53
N THR A 163 19.08 15.08 -4.54
CA THR A 163 18.69 15.30 -5.95
C THR A 163 17.55 14.44 -6.46
N VAL A 164 17.29 13.26 -5.89
CA VAL A 164 16.17 12.43 -6.36
C VAL A 164 14.89 12.88 -5.66
N ARG A 165 13.91 13.30 -6.46
CA ARG A 165 12.58 13.72 -5.98
C ARG A 165 11.52 12.76 -6.50
N TYR A 166 10.41 12.67 -5.79
CA TYR A 166 9.20 12.04 -6.32
C TYR A 166 8.78 12.78 -7.60
N GLN A 167 8.51 12.00 -8.64
CA GLN A 167 8.10 12.49 -9.95
C GLN A 167 6.59 12.74 -9.97
N THR A 168 6.13 13.46 -10.98
CA THR A 168 4.70 13.54 -11.29
C THR A 168 4.21 12.17 -11.74
N HIS A 169 3.01 11.77 -11.31
CA HIS A 169 2.42 10.53 -11.76
C HIS A 169 2.18 10.56 -13.29
N PRO A 170 2.52 9.50 -14.05
CA PRO A 170 2.38 9.50 -15.52
C PRO A 170 0.92 9.60 -15.98
N ASP A 171 -0.02 9.08 -15.17
CA ASP A 171 -1.45 9.26 -15.36
C ASP A 171 -1.97 10.38 -14.44
N PRO A 172 -2.29 11.58 -14.95
CA PRO A 172 -2.76 12.70 -14.14
C PRO A 172 -4.11 12.43 -13.45
N ARG A 173 -4.90 11.47 -13.94
CA ARG A 173 -6.20 11.11 -13.33
C ARG A 173 -6.04 10.54 -11.93
N GLN A 174 -4.93 9.88 -11.62
CA GLN A 174 -4.67 9.35 -10.28
C GLN A 174 -4.31 10.47 -9.28
N GLU A 175 -3.61 11.52 -9.72
CA GLU A 175 -3.42 12.72 -8.90
C GLU A 175 -4.76 13.42 -8.63
N GLN A 176 -5.59 13.57 -9.68
CA GLN A 176 -6.91 14.16 -9.55
C GLN A 176 -7.80 13.36 -8.57
N LEU A 177 -7.81 12.04 -8.69
CA LEU A 177 -8.54 11.15 -7.79
C LEU A 177 -8.10 11.33 -6.33
N PHE A 178 -6.79 11.27 -6.05
CA PHE A 178 -6.28 11.45 -4.70
C PHE A 178 -6.72 12.80 -4.10
N PHE A 179 -6.58 13.89 -4.85
CA PHE A 179 -6.93 15.22 -4.36
C PHE A 179 -8.44 15.46 -4.27
N ALA A 180 -9.26 14.77 -5.07
CA ALA A 180 -10.71 14.75 -4.90
C ALA A 180 -11.09 14.09 -3.57
N LEU A 181 -10.60 12.87 -3.30
CA LEU A 181 -10.84 12.15 -2.03
C LEU A 181 -10.33 12.94 -0.81
N LEU A 182 -9.14 13.53 -0.92
CA LEU A 182 -8.59 14.35 0.16
C LEU A 182 -9.44 15.59 0.42
N ARG A 183 -10.01 16.20 -0.62
CA ARG A 183 -10.91 17.33 -0.46
C ARG A 183 -12.19 16.93 0.26
N GLU A 184 -12.84 15.85 -0.17
CA GLU A 184 -14.04 15.35 0.50
C GLU A 184 -13.78 15.11 1.99
N CYS A 185 -12.64 14.50 2.33
CA CYS A 185 -12.24 14.32 3.73
C CYS A 185 -12.07 15.64 4.50
N VAL A 186 -11.64 16.72 3.84
CA VAL A 186 -11.54 18.04 4.46
C VAL A 186 -12.90 18.69 4.62
N GLU A 187 -13.75 18.60 3.61
CA GLU A 187 -15.11 19.17 3.61
C GLU A 187 -16.00 18.50 4.64
N GLN A 188 -15.87 17.19 4.83
CA GLN A 188 -16.55 16.40 5.86
C GLN A 188 -15.94 16.58 7.26
N GLY A 189 -14.77 17.21 7.37
CA GLY A 189 -14.08 17.43 8.64
C GLY A 189 -13.29 16.22 9.18
N SER A 190 -13.27 15.10 8.47
CA SER A 190 -12.45 13.91 8.79
C SER A 190 -10.95 14.21 8.78
N ILE A 191 -10.52 15.15 7.94
CA ILE A 191 -9.14 15.66 7.89
C ILE A 191 -9.15 17.19 8.07
N THR A 192 -8.38 17.69 9.03
CA THR A 192 -8.31 19.13 9.29
C THR A 192 -7.20 19.81 8.47
N THR A 193 -7.35 21.10 8.15
CA THR A 193 -6.25 21.90 7.58
C THR A 193 -5.00 21.90 8.47
N ARG A 194 -5.18 21.83 9.80
CA ARG A 194 -4.07 21.68 10.76
C ARG A 194 -3.30 20.37 10.54
N PHE A 195 -4.01 19.27 10.31
CA PHE A 195 -3.41 17.98 9.96
C PHE A 195 -2.61 18.08 8.65
N LEU A 196 -3.21 18.66 7.60
CA LEU A 196 -2.52 18.84 6.31
C LEU A 196 -1.24 19.67 6.45
N ARG A 197 -1.29 20.81 7.15
CA ARG A 197 -0.10 21.64 7.41
C ARG A 197 0.98 20.86 8.17
N LYS A 198 0.60 20.01 9.13
CA LYS A 198 1.53 19.13 9.84
C LYS A 198 2.15 18.09 8.89
N ALA A 199 1.35 17.44 8.03
CA ALA A 199 1.83 16.47 7.04
C ALA A 199 2.79 17.11 6.02
N ILE A 200 2.45 18.29 5.52
CA ILE A 200 3.30 19.10 4.63
C ILE A 200 4.64 19.42 5.31
N ARG A 201 4.61 19.90 6.55
CA ARG A 201 5.84 20.19 7.32
C ARG A 201 6.71 18.96 7.53
N LYS A 202 6.10 17.79 7.69
CA LYS A 202 6.79 16.50 7.88
C LYS A 202 7.20 15.80 6.58
N ASN A 203 6.93 16.41 5.41
CA ASN A 203 7.17 15.80 4.09
C ASN A 203 6.43 14.47 3.89
N TYR A 204 5.23 14.33 4.46
CA TYR A 204 4.31 13.22 4.13
C TYR A 204 3.36 13.59 2.99
N LEU A 205 3.17 14.88 2.75
CA LEU A 205 2.33 15.45 1.71
C LEU A 205 3.09 16.56 0.99
N ARG A 206 2.94 16.65 -0.33
CA ARG A 206 3.57 17.65 -1.20
C ARG A 206 3.20 19.09 -0.79
N LYS A 207 4.12 20.02 -1.07
CA LYS A 207 4.09 21.38 -0.50
C LYS A 207 2.91 22.23 -1.01
N ASP A 208 2.51 22.00 -2.25
CA ASP A 208 1.43 22.66 -2.98
C ASP A 208 0.07 21.97 -2.78
N ALA A 209 -0.04 20.98 -1.90
CA ALA A 209 -1.29 20.23 -1.70
C ALA A 209 -2.50 21.10 -1.33
N ILE A 210 -2.30 22.15 -0.51
CA ILE A 210 -3.39 23.07 -0.14
C ILE A 210 -3.87 23.88 -1.36
N ASP A 211 -2.95 24.26 -2.25
CA ASP A 211 -3.28 25.01 -3.46
C ASP A 211 -4.05 24.12 -4.46
N LEU A 212 -3.66 22.85 -4.57
CA LEU A 212 -4.37 21.85 -5.39
C LEU A 212 -5.80 21.61 -4.88
N LEU A 213 -6.00 21.57 -3.56
CA LEU A 213 -7.34 21.47 -2.97
C LEU A 213 -8.21 22.71 -3.28
N ALA A 214 -7.60 23.91 -3.34
CA ALA A 214 -8.32 25.14 -3.67
C ALA A 214 -8.72 25.21 -5.15
N LYS A 215 -7.88 24.71 -6.06
CA LYS A 215 -8.08 24.82 -7.52
C LYS A 215 -9.27 24.05 -8.05
N GLY A 216 -9.54 22.84 -7.57
CA GLY A 216 -10.62 22.04 -8.15
C GLY A 216 -12.02 22.38 -7.65
N LYS A 217 -12.23 23.52 -6.97
CA LYS A 217 -13.56 24.05 -6.61
C LYS A 217 -14.34 24.60 -7.83
N SER A 218 -13.79 24.50 -9.04
CA SER A 218 -14.38 24.92 -10.31
C SER A 218 -15.31 23.87 -10.89
#